data_AF-A0A7C5CFM7-F1
#
_entry.id   AF-A0A7C5CFM7-F1
#
_cell.length_a   1.000
_cell.length_b   1.000
_cell.length_c   1.000
_cell.angle_alpha   90.00
_cell.angle_beta   90.00
_cell.angle_gamma   90.00
#
_symmetry.space_group_name_H-M   'P 1'
#
loop_
_entity.id
_entity.type
_entity.pdbx_description
1 polymer ?
#
loop_
_entity_poly.entity_id
_entity_poly.type
_entity_poly.pdbx_seq_one_letter_code
_entity_poly.pdbx_strand_id
1 'polypeptide(L)'
;MPVSKNSRLALGFILITILLDMIGLGIILPVLPHLILELTGESIAKSAVVGGYLVFVYALLQFMFSPVLGNLSDRYGRRPILLLSLLGLTIDYLIMGFAPTLGWLFVGRALAGIAGAAVAT
;
A
#
# COMPACT_ATOMS: atom_id res chain seq x y z
N MET A 1 -17.20 -6.88 -30.17
CA MET A 1 -15.94 -7.66 -30.15
C MET A 1 -16.05 -8.70 -29.05
N PRO A 2 -15.86 -10.00 -29.32
CA PRO A 2 -15.98 -11.03 -28.28
C PRO A 2 -14.83 -10.86 -27.29
N VAL A 3 -15.17 -10.49 -26.06
CA VAL A 3 -14.25 -10.42 -24.92
C VAL A 3 -13.67 -11.83 -24.73
N SER A 4 -12.39 -12.01 -25.03
CA SER A 4 -11.71 -13.31 -24.87
C SER A 4 -11.89 -13.80 -23.43
N LYS A 5 -12.08 -15.11 -23.24
CA LYS A 5 -12.32 -15.73 -21.92
C LYS A 5 -11.28 -15.34 -20.86
N ASN A 6 -10.07 -14.96 -21.29
CA ASN A 6 -8.97 -14.45 -20.46
C ASN A 6 -9.21 -13.05 -19.84
N SER A 7 -10.02 -12.20 -20.47
CA SER A 7 -10.30 -10.85 -19.97
C SER A 7 -11.16 -10.85 -18.71
N ARG A 8 -12.07 -11.84 -18.53
CA ARG A 8 -12.85 -11.98 -17.29
C ARG A 8 -11.99 -12.38 -16.09
N LEU A 9 -11.01 -13.27 -16.29
CA LEU A 9 -10.08 -13.67 -15.24
C LEU A 9 -9.12 -12.53 -14.87
N ALA A 10 -8.68 -11.73 -15.85
CA ALA A 10 -7.87 -10.55 -15.60
C ALA A 10 -8.64 -9.47 -14.83
N LEU A 11 -9.91 -9.22 -15.20
CA LEU A 11 -10.78 -8.28 -14.50
C LEU A 11 -11.00 -8.71 -13.04
N GLY A 12 -11.34 -9.99 -12.82
CA GLY A 12 -11.54 -10.53 -11.47
C GLY A 12 -10.28 -10.44 -10.61
N PHE A 13 -9.11 -10.68 -11.19
CA PHE A 13 -7.84 -10.54 -10.49
C PHE A 13 -7.56 -9.10 -10.05
N ILE A 14 -7.70 -8.13 -10.95
CA ILE A 14 -7.54 -6.69 -10.65
C ILE A 14 -8.50 -6.28 -9.53
N LEU A 15 -9.76 -6.72 -9.62
CA LEU A 15 -10.80 -6.36 -8.66
C LEU A 15 -10.52 -6.93 -7.27
N ILE A 16 -10.01 -8.17 -7.18
CA ILE A 16 -9.55 -8.77 -5.92
C ILE A 16 -8.36 -8.00 -5.35
N THR A 17 -7.39 -7.62 -6.19
CA THR A 17 -6.21 -6.86 -5.74
C THR A 17 -6.62 -5.49 -5.18
N ILE A 18 -7.48 -4.75 -5.88
CA ILE A 18 -8.00 -3.46 -5.40
C ILE A 18 -8.79 -3.65 -4.11
N LEU A 19 -9.61 -4.69 -4.02
CA LEU A 19 -10.39 -4.99 -2.82
C LEU A 19 -9.48 -5.26 -1.61
N LEU A 20 -8.42 -6.06 -1.79
CA LEU A 20 -7.44 -6.33 -0.73
C LEU A 20 -6.73 -5.05 -0.29
N ASP A 21 -6.35 -4.19 -1.23
CA ASP A 21 -5.70 -2.90 -0.94
C ASP A 21 -6.61 -1.96 -0.14
N MET A 22 -7.88 -1.84 -0.53
CA MET A 22 -8.87 -1.01 0.17
C MET A 22 -9.17 -1.51 1.59
N ILE A 23 -9.28 -2.83 1.78
CA ILE A 23 -9.40 -3.43 3.12
C ILE A 23 -8.15 -3.09 3.94
N GLY A 24 -6.99 -3.23 3.32
CA GLY A 24 -5.72 -2.91 3.92
C GLY A 24 -5.63 -1.50 4.47
N LEU A 25 -5.93 -0.50 3.64
CA LEU A 25 -5.99 0.91 4.02
C LEU A 25 -7.05 1.19 5.09
N GLY A 26 -8.22 0.55 4.97
CA GLY A 26 -9.33 0.67 5.92
C GLY A 26 -9.00 0.16 7.32
N ILE A 27 -8.17 -0.88 7.44
CA ILE A 27 -7.66 -1.38 8.72
C ILE A 27 -6.56 -0.48 9.25
N ILE A 28 -5.64 -0.07 8.38
CA ILE A 28 -4.44 0.67 8.75
C ILE A 28 -4.77 2.05 9.32
N LEU A 29 -5.66 2.82 8.69
CA LEU A 29 -5.92 4.22 9.06
C LEU A 29 -6.37 4.41 10.52
N PRO A 30 -7.31 3.61 11.07
CA PRO A 30 -7.68 3.70 12.49
C PRO A 30 -6.65 3.08 13.44
N VAL A 31 -5.89 2.08 12.99
CA VAL A 31 -4.90 1.38 13.81
C VAL A 31 -3.62 2.21 13.98
N LEU A 32 -3.23 2.98 12.96
CA LEU A 32 -1.97 3.71 12.93
C LEU A 32 -1.79 4.69 14.11
N PRO A 33 -2.77 5.54 14.48
CA PRO A 33 -2.64 6.44 15.62
C PRO A 33 -2.52 5.70 16.94
N HIS A 34 -3.18 4.54 17.08
CA HIS A 34 -3.06 3.69 18.27
C HIS A 34 -1.68 3.02 18.34
N LEU A 35 -1.15 2.56 17.21
CA LEU A 35 0.20 1.98 17.15
C LEU A 35 1.28 3.03 17.51
N ILE A 36 1.12 4.26 17.01
CA ILE A 36 2.01 5.39 17.35
C ILE A 36 1.90 5.74 18.84
N LEU A 37 0.67 5.74 19.38
CA LEU A 37 0.41 5.98 20.80
C LEU A 37 1.15 4.96 21.67
N GLU A 38 1.04 3.66 21.36
CA GLU A 38 1.71 2.59 22.10
C GLU A 38 3.24 2.69 22.03
N LEU A 39 3.79 3.09 20.87
CA LEU A 39 5.23 3.22 20.67
C LEU A 39 5.84 4.48 21.30
N THR A 40 5.06 5.56 21.44
CA THR A 40 5.57 6.87 21.90
C THR A 40 5.12 7.25 23.30
N GLY A 41 4.02 6.67 23.80
CA GLY A 41 3.38 7.06 25.05
C GLY A 41 2.81 8.48 25.05
N GLU A 42 2.72 9.15 23.90
CA GLU A 42 2.23 10.53 23.79
C GLU A 42 0.70 10.60 23.81
N SER A 43 0.10 11.75 23.48
CA SER A 43 -1.35 11.86 23.35
C SER A 43 -1.83 11.37 21.98
N ILE A 44 -3.10 10.92 21.92
CA ILE A 44 -3.75 10.52 20.65
C ILE A 44 -3.71 11.66 19.62
N ALA A 45 -3.84 12.92 20.06
CA ALA A 45 -3.80 14.08 19.18
C ALA A 45 -2.44 14.24 18.47
N LYS A 46 -1.32 14.10 19.19
CA LYS A 46 0.01 14.14 18.56
C LYS A 46 0.25 12.93 17.66
N SER A 47 -0.21 11.76 18.11
CA SER A 47 -0.12 10.51 17.34
C SER A 47 -0.87 10.61 16.01
N ALA A 48 -2.02 11.28 15.99
CA ALA A 48 -2.78 11.54 14.77
C ALA A 48 -2.04 12.46 13.79
N VAL A 49 -1.31 13.48 14.29
CA VAL A 49 -0.48 14.35 13.43
C VAL A 49 0.64 13.54 12.78
N VAL A 50 1.33 12.70 13.55
CA VAL A 50 2.38 11.79 13.02
C VAL A 50 1.77 10.80 12.02
N GLY A 51 0.58 10.29 12.30
CA GLY A 51 -0.16 9.46 11.36
C GLY A 51 -0.49 10.17 10.05
N GLY A 52 -0.80 11.47 10.12
CA GLY A 52 -0.98 12.33 8.94
C GLY A 52 0.29 12.40 8.08
N TYR A 53 1.47 12.55 8.69
CA TYR A 53 2.74 12.52 7.95
C TYR A 53 3.01 11.16 7.29
N LEU A 54 2.65 10.06 7.96
CA LEU A 54 2.77 8.71 7.40
C LEU A 54 1.87 8.50 6.18
N VAL A 55 0.63 9.01 6.22
CA VAL A 55 -0.28 9.01 5.07
C VAL A 55 0.25 9.90 3.95
N PHE A 56 0.83 11.05 4.29
CA PHE A 56 1.45 11.95 3.31
C PHE A 56 2.62 11.27 2.57
N VAL A 57 3.54 10.61 3.29
CA VAL A 57 4.66 9.88 2.66
C VAL A 57 4.15 8.78 1.75
N TYR A 58 3.15 8.01 2.20
CA TYR A 58 2.50 7.00 1.39
C TYR A 58 1.96 7.57 0.07
N ALA A 59 1.15 8.63 0.15
CA ALA A 59 0.54 9.25 -1.03
C ALA A 59 1.58 9.89 -1.96
N LEU A 60 2.62 10.52 -1.40
CA LEU A 60 3.71 11.13 -2.17
C LEU A 60 4.46 10.08 -2.99
N LEU A 61 4.85 8.96 -2.37
CA LEU A 61 5.54 7.89 -3.09
C LEU A 61 4.61 7.19 -4.07
N GLN A 62 3.35 6.97 -3.71
CA GLN A 62 2.37 6.40 -4.64
C GLN A 62 2.23 7.26 -5.90
N PHE A 63 2.16 8.58 -5.73
CA PHE A 63 2.12 9.52 -6.85
C PHE A 63 3.40 9.49 -7.69
N MET A 64 4.58 9.51 -7.06
CA MET A 64 5.86 9.51 -7.77
C MET A 64 6.12 8.21 -8.55
N PHE A 65 5.74 7.06 -7.98
CA PHE A 65 6.03 5.74 -8.55
C PHE A 65 4.90 5.21 -9.45
N SER A 66 3.70 5.78 -9.40
CA SER A 66 2.58 5.42 -10.30
C SER A 66 2.95 5.42 -11.79
N PRO A 67 3.56 6.49 -12.36
CA PRO A 67 3.95 6.47 -13.78
C PRO A 67 5.08 5.48 -14.08
N VAL A 68 5.98 5.23 -13.12
CA VAL A 68 7.09 4.28 -13.30
C VAL A 68 6.57 2.86 -13.37
N LEU A 69 5.71 2.48 -12.42
CA LEU A 69 5.12 1.14 -12.34
C LEU A 69 4.07 0.91 -13.42
N GLY A 70 3.32 1.94 -13.82
CA GLY A 70 2.43 1.89 -14.98
C GLY A 70 3.18 1.54 -16.27
N ASN A 71 4.24 2.30 -16.59
CA ASN A 71 5.08 2.02 -17.77
C ASN A 71 5.73 0.63 -17.71
N LEU A 72 6.14 0.19 -16.51
CA LEU A 72 6.71 -1.14 -16.32
C LEU A 72 5.64 -2.22 -16.55
N SER A 73 4.41 -1.98 -16.10
CA SER A 73 3.26 -2.89 -16.19
C SER A 73 2.83 -3.08 -17.64
N ASP A 74 2.87 -2.01 -18.42
CA ASP A 74 2.59 -2.04 -19.85
C ASP A 74 3.66 -2.82 -20.63
N ARG A 75 4.93 -2.77 -20.18
CA ARG A 75 6.05 -3.45 -20.86
C ARG A 75 6.19 -4.93 -20.50
N TYR A 76 6.01 -5.30 -19.24
CA TYR A 76 6.21 -6.67 -18.73
C TYR A 76 4.88 -7.44 -18.53
N GLY A 77 3.75 -6.78 -18.74
CA GLY A 77 2.42 -7.30 -18.50
C GLY A 77 1.92 -7.03 -17.08
N ARG A 78 0.61 -6.82 -16.94
CA ARG A 78 -0.03 -6.45 -15.66
C ARG A 78 0.08 -7.49 -14.54
N ARG A 79 0.07 -8.79 -14.87
CA ARG A 79 0.03 -9.87 -13.86
C ARG A 79 1.27 -9.91 -12.94
N PRO A 80 2.52 -9.95 -13.46
CA PRO A 80 3.71 -9.96 -12.61
C PRO A 80 3.82 -8.75 -11.69
N ILE A 81 3.44 -7.57 -12.17
CA ILE A 81 3.59 -6.33 -11.39
C ILE A 81 2.60 -6.29 -10.23
N LEU A 82 1.34 -6.67 -10.47
CA LEU A 82 0.33 -6.75 -9.41
C LEU A 82 0.72 -7.77 -8.32
N LEU A 83 1.35 -8.90 -8.69
CA LEU A 83 1.86 -9.87 -7.71
C LEU A 83 3.03 -9.30 -6.90
N LEU A 84 3.91 -8.54 -7.53
CA LEU A 84 5.00 -7.84 -6.85
C LEU A 84 4.46 -6.81 -5.85
N SER A 85 3.41 -6.07 -6.22
CA SER A 85 2.72 -5.13 -5.34
C SER A 85 2.09 -5.82 -4.13
N LEU A 86 1.39 -6.94 -4.33
CA LEU A 86 0.82 -7.73 -3.23
C LEU A 86 1.90 -8.27 -2.29
N LEU A 87 3.04 -8.71 -2.84
CA LEU A 87 4.21 -9.10 -2.04
C LEU A 87 4.76 -7.92 -1.24
N GLY A 88 4.90 -6.75 -1.87
CA GLY A 88 5.35 -5.52 -1.21
C GLY A 88 4.44 -5.10 -0.06
N LEU A 89 3.12 -5.15 -0.27
CA LEU A 89 2.12 -4.89 0.78
C LEU A 89 2.21 -5.91 1.91
N THR A 90 2.40 -7.19 1.60
CA THR A 90 2.58 -8.24 2.62
C THR A 90 3.81 -7.96 3.49
N ILE A 91 4.92 -7.56 2.87
CA ILE A 91 6.16 -7.20 3.58
C ILE A 91 5.96 -5.94 4.43
N ASP A 92 5.24 -4.94 3.93
CA ASP A 92 4.85 -3.76 4.73
C ASP A 92 4.08 -4.16 5.99
N TYR A 93 3.04 -4.98 5.87
CA TYR A 93 2.28 -5.43 7.04
C TYR A 93 3.13 -6.18 8.07
N LEU A 94 4.08 -7.00 7.62
CA LEU A 94 5.02 -7.66 8.53
C LEU A 94 5.94 -6.65 9.23
N ILE A 95 6.50 -5.69 8.48
CA ILE A 95 7.33 -4.62 9.01
C ILE A 95 6.58 -3.80 10.06
N MET A 96 5.32 -3.46 9.80
CA MET A 96 4.48 -2.70 10.73
C MET A 96 4.07 -3.52 11.95
N GLY A 97 3.74 -4.81 11.76
CA GLY A 97 3.35 -5.70 12.86
C GLY A 97 4.49 -5.97 13.86
N PHE A 98 5.74 -5.95 13.39
CA PHE A 98 6.93 -6.14 14.22
C PHE A 98 7.68 -4.84 14.53
N ALA A 99 7.11 -3.66 14.27
CA ALA A 99 7.79 -2.38 14.39
C ALA A 99 8.16 -2.04 15.85
N PRO A 100 9.45 -1.95 16.22
CA PRO A 100 9.87 -1.52 17.57
C PRO A 100 9.93 0.00 17.74
N THR A 101 9.96 0.77 16.63
CA THR A 101 10.07 2.25 16.68
C THR A 101 9.29 2.89 15.54
N LEU A 102 9.00 4.20 15.68
CA LEU A 102 8.33 4.99 14.64
C LEU A 102 8.99 4.93 13.26
N GLY A 103 10.32 4.80 13.21
CA GLY A 103 11.06 4.73 11.95
C GLY A 103 10.62 3.54 11.08
N TRP A 104 10.27 2.42 11.70
CA TRP A 104 9.76 1.24 10.99
C TRP A 104 8.40 1.50 10.34
N LEU A 105 7.57 2.35 10.95
CA LEU A 105 6.30 2.74 10.35
C LEU A 105 6.50 3.59 9.09
N PHE A 106 7.51 4.47 9.09
CA PHE A 106 7.87 5.24 7.89
C PHE A 106 8.43 4.35 6.78
N VAL A 107 9.27 3.37 7.12
CA VAL A 107 9.81 2.41 6.15
C VAL A 107 8.70 1.56 5.55
N GLY A 108 7.80 1.03 6.40
CA GLY A 108 6.62 0.29 5.95
C GLY A 108 5.77 1.14 4.99
N ARG A 109 5.41 2.36 5.42
CA ARG A 109 4.65 3.29 4.56
C ARG A 109 5.33 3.57 3.24
N ALA A 110 6.65 3.71 3.26
CA ALA A 110 7.39 3.98 2.04
C ALA A 110 7.27 2.81 1.05
N LEU A 111 7.43 1.58 1.55
CA LEU A 111 7.26 0.35 0.78
C LEU A 111 5.82 0.19 0.28
N ALA A 112 4.82 0.45 1.13
CA ALA A 112 3.42 0.41 0.76
C ALA A 112 3.09 1.43 -0.35
N GLY A 113 3.63 2.65 -0.29
CA GLY A 113 3.42 3.67 -1.31
C GLY A 113 4.00 3.26 -2.67
N ILE A 114 5.19 2.67 -2.67
CA ILE A 114 5.82 2.14 -3.89
C ILE A 114 5.05 0.93 -4.41
N ALA A 115 4.67 -0.02 -3.55
CA ALA A 115 3.96 -1.23 -3.95
C ALA A 115 2.54 -0.91 -4.46
N GLY A 116 1.81 -0.03 -3.76
CA GLY A 116 0.44 0.39 -4.09
C GLY A 116 0.35 1.27 -5.34
N ALA A 117 1.46 1.83 -5.82
CA ALA A 117 1.48 2.60 -7.06
C ALA A 117 1.11 1.78 -8.31
N ALA A 118 1.39 0.47 -8.34
CA ALA A 118 1.03 -0.35 -9.49
C ALA A 118 -0.46 -0.76 -9.51
N VAL A 119 -1.17 -0.63 -8.38
CA VAL A 119 -2.63 -0.87 -8.31
C VAL A 119 -3.39 0.33 -8.89
N ALA A 120 -2.80 1.52 -8.80
CA ALA A 120 -3.39 2.76 -9.29
C ALA A 120 -3.39 2.89 -10.83
N THR A 121 -2.75 1.96 -11.57
CA THR A 121 -2.59 2.00 -13.04
C THR A 121 -3.28 0.86 -13.79
#